data_AF-A0AAX1CGZ4-F1
#
_entry.id   AF-A0AAX1CGZ4-F1
#
_cell.length_a   1.000
_cell.length_b   1.000
_cell.length_c   1.000
_cell.angle_alpha   90.00
_cell.angle_beta   90.00
_cell.angle_gamma   90.00
#
_symmetry.space_group_name_H-M   'P 1'
#
loop_
_entity.id
_entity.type
_entity.pdbx_description
1 polymer ?
#
loop_
_entity_poly.entity_id
_entity_poly.type
_entity_poly.pdbx_seq_one_letter_code
_entity_poly.pdbx_strand_id
1 'polypeptide(L)'
;MAGVAADLKALRLTAGFVQLSRAQPTDCTPLVMDAVQAAADQLGYASMRLPSGAGHDAVYMAPTGPIGMIFIPCLNGRSHCPEEWVEPKQLLDGTRVLYQTVLELDRVLSR
;
A
#
# COMPACT_ATOMS: atom_id res chain seq x y z
N MET A 1 13.45 -26.66 -7.12
CA MET A 1 13.15 -27.79 -8.04
C MET A 1 13.66 -29.13 -7.53
N ALA A 2 14.80 -29.21 -6.82
CA ALA A 2 15.35 -30.48 -6.34
C ALA A 2 14.37 -31.34 -5.51
N GLY A 3 13.52 -30.70 -4.68
CA GLY A 3 12.56 -31.40 -3.83
C GLY A 3 11.34 -32.01 -4.53
N VAL A 4 11.09 -31.72 -5.81
CA VAL A 4 9.89 -32.18 -6.56
C VAL A 4 10.24 -32.85 -7.90
N ALA A 5 11.53 -33.05 -8.18
CA ALA A 5 12.00 -33.50 -9.49
C ALA A 5 11.53 -34.92 -9.84
N ALA A 6 11.48 -35.82 -8.85
CA ALA A 6 11.01 -37.20 -9.05
C ALA A 6 9.52 -37.23 -9.42
N ASP A 7 8.70 -36.42 -8.74
CA ASP A 7 7.25 -36.34 -8.99
C ASP A 7 6.96 -35.75 -10.37
N LEU A 8 7.65 -34.66 -10.75
CA LEU A 8 7.53 -34.08 -12.09
C LEU A 8 7.88 -35.10 -13.18
N LYS A 9 8.94 -35.89 -12.97
CA LYS A 9 9.31 -36.97 -13.90
C LYS A 9 8.27 -38.08 -13.94
N ALA A 10 7.76 -38.53 -12.80
CA ALA A 10 6.72 -39.56 -12.72
C ALA A 10 5.44 -39.13 -13.44
N LEU A 11 5.07 -37.85 -13.33
CA LEU A 11 3.93 -37.24 -14.01
C LEU A 11 4.23 -36.83 -15.47
N ARG A 12 5.46 -37.01 -15.96
CA ARG A 12 5.93 -36.58 -17.29
C ARG A 12 5.74 -35.08 -17.57
N LEU A 13 5.89 -34.27 -16.53
CA LEU A 13 5.79 -32.80 -16.60
C LEU A 13 7.18 -32.17 -16.61
N THR A 14 7.28 -31.02 -17.30
CA THR A 14 8.44 -30.12 -17.20
C THR A 14 7.98 -28.81 -16.58
N ALA A 15 8.76 -28.26 -15.66
CA ALA A 15 8.48 -26.98 -15.02
C ALA A 15 9.68 -26.04 -15.17
N GLY A 16 9.39 -24.76 -15.38
CA GLY A 16 10.38 -23.69 -15.48
C GLY A 16 9.89 -22.44 -14.75
N PHE A 17 10.83 -21.56 -14.40
CA PHE A 17 10.54 -20.29 -13.77
C PHE A 17 11.24 -19.19 -14.56
N VAL A 18 10.52 -18.10 -14.78
CA VAL A 18 11.08 -16.86 -15.31
C VAL A 18 10.71 -15.78 -14.33
N GLN A 19 11.67 -14.96 -13.92
CA GLN A 19 11.37 -13.79 -13.10
C GLN A 19 10.66 -12.77 -13.98
N LEU A 20 9.36 -12.56 -13.73
CA LEU A 20 8.55 -11.61 -14.51
C LEU A 20 8.78 -10.16 -14.07
N SER A 21 8.96 -9.92 -12.77
CA SER A 21 9.15 -8.58 -12.22
C SER A 21 10.01 -8.61 -10.96
N ARG A 22 10.63 -7.46 -10.68
CA ARG A 22 11.33 -7.16 -9.42
C ARG A 22 11.23 -5.66 -9.20
N ALA A 23 10.41 -5.24 -8.23
CA ALA A 23 10.35 -3.85 -7.81
C ALA A 23 11.44 -3.57 -6.75
N GLN A 24 12.02 -2.37 -6.81
CA GLN A 24 12.83 -1.85 -5.70
C GLN A 24 11.91 -1.17 -4.68
N PRO A 25 12.30 -1.09 -3.39
CA PRO A 25 11.61 -0.23 -2.44
C PRO A 25 11.57 1.21 -2.96
N THR A 26 10.42 1.86 -2.78
CA THR A 26 10.19 3.24 -3.23
C THR A 26 9.69 4.06 -2.06
N ASP A 27 10.39 5.16 -1.78
CA ASP A 27 10.02 6.07 -0.71
C ASP A 27 8.78 6.88 -1.09
N CYS A 28 7.84 7.00 -0.16
CA CYS A 28 6.81 8.02 -0.24
C CYS A 28 7.45 9.40 0.00
N THR A 29 6.97 10.41 -0.72
CA THR A 29 7.56 11.76 -0.66
C THR A 29 7.18 12.47 0.64
N PRO A 30 8.13 13.15 1.34
CA PRO A 30 7.83 13.91 2.55
C PRO A 30 6.66 14.88 2.38
N LEU A 31 6.59 15.60 1.26
CA LEU A 31 5.48 16.49 0.91
C LEU A 31 4.10 15.83 1.12
N VAL A 32 3.90 14.63 0.58
CA VAL A 32 2.60 13.94 0.64
C VAL A 32 2.39 13.32 2.02
N MET A 33 3.43 12.72 2.61
CA MET A 33 3.34 12.13 3.96
C MET A 33 3.04 13.17 5.03
N ASP A 34 3.61 14.36 4.93
CA ASP A 34 3.39 15.46 5.87
C ASP A 34 1.98 16.02 5.74
N ALA A 35 1.45 16.12 4.50
CA ALA A 35 0.06 16.50 4.26
C ALA A 35 -0.94 15.47 4.84
N VAL A 36 -0.65 14.17 4.68
CA VAL A 36 -1.44 13.09 5.30
C VAL A 36 -1.41 13.19 6.82
N GLN A 37 -0.23 13.43 7.41
CA GLN A 37 -0.08 13.59 8.86
C GLN A 37 -0.88 14.80 9.36
N ALA A 38 -0.77 15.95 8.70
CA ALA A 38 -1.51 17.15 9.06
C ALA A 38 -3.03 16.93 8.99
N ALA A 39 -3.50 16.23 7.95
CA ALA A 39 -4.91 15.86 7.80
C ALA A 39 -5.40 14.96 8.95
N ALA A 40 -4.61 13.95 9.33
CA ALA A 40 -4.94 13.07 10.45
C ALA A 40 -4.96 13.82 11.79
N ASP A 41 -3.99 14.69 12.02
CA ASP A 41 -3.88 15.52 13.24
C ASP A 41 -5.07 16.48 13.36
N GLN A 42 -5.44 17.15 12.26
CA GLN A 42 -6.60 18.06 12.22
C GLN A 42 -7.92 17.36 12.56
N LEU A 43 -8.06 16.11 12.12
CA LEU A 43 -9.24 15.28 12.39
C LEU A 43 -9.19 14.60 13.78
N GLY A 44 -8.08 14.72 14.51
CA GLY A 44 -7.90 14.15 15.83
C GLY A 44 -7.74 12.63 15.83
N TYR A 45 -7.23 12.05 14.74
CA TYR A 45 -7.00 10.61 14.63
C TYR A 45 -5.60 10.21 15.08
N ALA A 46 -5.51 9.16 15.89
CA ALA A 46 -4.23 8.52 16.19
C ALA A 46 -3.64 7.94 14.89
N SER A 47 -2.36 8.22 14.65
CA SER A 47 -1.68 7.83 13.42
C SER A 47 -0.21 7.52 13.69
N MET A 48 0.42 6.79 12.75
CA MET A 48 1.85 6.51 12.76
C MET A 48 2.35 6.34 11.32
N ARG A 49 3.65 6.55 11.09
CA ARG A 49 4.30 6.22 9.82
C ARG A 49 4.75 4.76 9.83
N LEU A 50 4.60 4.09 8.70
CA LEU A 50 5.04 2.72 8.50
C LEU A 50 5.40 2.45 7.03
N PRO A 51 6.32 1.51 6.74
CA PRO A 51 6.49 1.00 5.38
C PRO A 51 5.31 0.11 4.98
N SER A 52 4.97 0.07 3.68
CA SER A 52 4.10 -0.98 3.15
C SER A 52 4.92 -2.22 2.79
N GLY A 53 4.47 -3.38 3.27
CA GLY A 53 5.05 -4.68 2.89
C GLY A 53 4.50 -5.23 1.56
N ALA A 54 3.42 -4.65 1.03
CA ALA A 54 2.77 -5.08 -0.21
C ALA A 54 3.12 -4.16 -1.38
N GLY A 55 3.09 -4.73 -2.59
CA GLY A 55 3.16 -3.94 -3.82
C GLY A 55 1.85 -3.20 -4.07
N HIS A 56 1.94 -1.90 -4.37
CA HIS A 56 0.81 -1.04 -4.76
C HIS A 56 1.16 -0.25 -6.02
N ASP A 57 0.15 0.20 -6.75
CA ASP A 57 0.33 1.03 -7.94
C ASP A 57 1.16 2.30 -7.68
N ALA A 58 1.11 2.82 -6.45
CA ALA A 58 1.92 3.96 -6.01
C ALA A 58 3.41 3.80 -6.36
N VAL A 59 3.98 2.59 -6.21
CA VAL A 59 5.39 2.32 -6.56
C VAL A 59 5.67 2.59 -8.03
N TYR A 60 4.74 2.23 -8.91
CA TYR A 60 4.86 2.45 -10.35
C TYR A 60 4.45 3.87 -10.77
N MET A 61 3.67 4.57 -9.94
CA MET A 61 3.34 5.98 -10.15
C MET A 61 4.44 6.93 -9.69
N ALA A 62 5.29 6.54 -8.74
CA ALA A 62 6.35 7.40 -8.20
C ALA A 62 7.26 8.10 -9.23
N PRO A 63 7.60 7.52 -10.40
CA PRO A 63 8.36 8.22 -11.44
C PRO A 63 7.61 9.40 -12.08
N THR A 64 6.28 9.47 -11.92
CA THR A 64 5.43 10.52 -12.51
C THR A 64 5.24 11.74 -11.60
N GLY A 65 5.58 11.62 -10.30
CA GLY A 65 5.45 12.72 -9.35
C GLY A 65 5.46 12.26 -7.88
N PRO A 66 5.26 13.20 -6.94
CA PRO A 66 5.19 12.89 -5.51
C PRO A 66 4.08 11.88 -5.19
N ILE A 67 4.40 10.87 -4.37
CA ILE A 67 3.43 9.85 -3.94
C ILE A 67 3.38 9.74 -2.42
N GLY A 68 2.24 9.28 -1.91
CA GLY A 68 2.03 8.90 -0.53
C GLY A 68 0.85 7.94 -0.43
N MET A 69 0.74 7.23 0.68
CA MET A 69 -0.34 6.28 0.92
C MET A 69 -0.96 6.51 2.29
N ILE A 70 -2.26 6.25 2.40
CA ILE A 70 -3.01 6.27 3.66
C ILE A 70 -3.45 4.84 3.93
N PHE A 71 -3.04 4.29 5.07
CA PHE A 71 -3.49 2.98 5.52
C PHE A 71 -4.55 3.13 6.61
N ILE A 72 -5.54 2.25 6.56
CA ILE A 72 -6.50 2.03 7.65
C ILE A 72 -6.35 0.60 8.18
N PRO A 73 -6.74 0.32 9.43
CA PRO A 73 -6.66 -1.02 9.96
C PRO A 73 -7.58 -1.99 9.23
N CYS A 74 -7.18 -3.25 9.13
CA CYS A 74 -8.05 -4.37 8.77
C CYS A 74 -8.10 -5.37 9.93
N LEU A 75 -9.21 -6.11 10.03
CA LEU A 75 -9.45 -7.06 11.11
C LEU A 75 -8.34 -8.13 11.13
N ASN A 76 -7.58 -8.17 12.22
CA ASN A 76 -6.46 -9.09 12.42
C ASN A 76 -5.37 -9.02 11.34
N GLY A 77 -5.22 -7.90 10.62
CA GLY A 77 -4.19 -7.77 9.58
C GLY A 77 -4.41 -8.67 8.36
N ARG A 78 -5.62 -9.24 8.19
CA ARG A 78 -5.91 -10.19 7.12
C ARG A 78 -6.10 -9.47 5.79
N SER A 79 -5.56 -10.07 4.73
CA SER A 79 -5.84 -9.67 3.35
C SER A 79 -5.74 -10.87 2.39
N HIS A 80 -6.31 -10.78 1.19
CA HIS A 80 -6.35 -11.86 0.19
C HIS A 80 -7.03 -13.15 0.71
N CYS A 81 -8.04 -12.99 1.56
CA CYS A 81 -8.87 -14.10 2.04
C CYS A 81 -10.32 -13.65 2.25
N PRO A 82 -11.30 -14.57 2.23
CA PRO A 82 -12.72 -14.23 2.38
C PRO A 82 -13.08 -13.47 3.67
N GLU A 83 -12.27 -13.60 4.71
CA GLU A 83 -12.50 -12.97 6.01
C GLU A 83 -11.73 -11.64 6.18
N GLU A 84 -11.10 -11.15 5.11
CA GLU A 84 -10.65 -9.77 5.04
C GLU A 84 -11.83 -8.82 5.35
N TRP A 85 -11.64 -7.93 6.32
CA TRP A 85 -12.69 -7.06 6.80
C TRP A 85 -12.14 -5.74 7.32
N VAL A 86 -12.91 -4.67 7.11
CA VAL A 86 -12.66 -3.32 7.63
C VAL A 86 -13.93 -2.84 8.32
N GLU A 87 -13.79 -2.23 9.49
CA GLU A 87 -14.93 -1.60 10.17
C GLU A 87 -15.43 -0.40 9.35
N PRO A 88 -16.73 -0.28 9.02
CA PRO A 88 -17.26 0.85 8.26
C PRO A 88 -16.81 2.23 8.75
N LYS A 89 -16.64 2.40 10.07
CA LYS A 89 -16.11 3.64 10.65
C LYS A 89 -14.66 3.91 10.21
N GLN A 90 -13.79 2.90 10.19
CA GLN A 90 -12.39 3.04 9.78
C GLN A 90 -12.29 3.43 8.30
N LEU A 91 -13.16 2.88 7.46
CA LEU A 91 -13.26 3.26 6.05
C LEU A 91 -13.64 4.74 5.89
N LEU A 92 -14.63 5.20 6.65
CA LEU A 92 -15.05 6.60 6.66
C LEU A 92 -13.92 7.53 7.16
N ASP A 93 -13.25 7.16 8.26
CA ASP A 93 -12.15 7.94 8.82
C ASP A 93 -10.98 8.06 7.83
N GLY A 94 -10.57 6.97 7.18
CA GLY A 94 -9.54 6.99 6.14
C GLY A 94 -9.91 7.85 4.93
N THR A 95 -11.19 7.80 4.52
CA THR A 95 -11.68 8.64 3.41
C THR A 95 -11.70 10.12 3.79
N ARG A 96 -12.00 10.46 5.05
CA ARG A 96 -11.89 11.84 5.55
C ARG A 96 -10.45 12.34 5.55
N VAL A 97 -9.49 11.50 5.96
CA VAL A 97 -8.06 11.84 5.89
C VAL A 97 -7.65 12.09 4.44
N LEU A 98 -8.06 11.23 3.51
CA LEU A 98 -7.80 11.43 2.08
C LEU A 98 -8.35 12.77 1.58
N TYR A 99 -9.61 13.07 1.89
CA TYR A 99 -10.24 14.33 1.53
C TYR A 99 -9.46 15.55 2.05
N GLN A 100 -9.13 15.57 3.35
CA GLN A 100 -8.38 16.67 3.95
C GLN A 100 -6.95 16.76 3.40
N THR A 101 -6.31 15.62 3.08
CA THR A 101 -4.98 15.60 2.47
C THR A 101 -4.96 16.30 1.12
N VAL A 102 -5.98 16.07 0.28
CA VAL A 102 -6.09 16.73 -1.03
C VAL A 102 -6.23 18.24 -0.87
N LEU A 103 -7.05 18.71 0.09
CA LEU A 103 -7.19 20.13 0.38
C LEU A 103 -5.89 20.76 0.90
N GLU A 104 -5.16 20.05 1.76
CA GLU A 104 -3.89 20.52 2.28
C GLU A 104 -2.81 20.61 1.18
N LEU A 105 -2.74 19.62 0.30
CA LEU A 105 -1.85 19.64 -0.86
C LEU A 105 -2.20 20.80 -1.82
N ASP A 106 -3.49 21.02 -2.10
CA ASP A 106 -3.95 22.14 -2.93
C ASP A 106 -3.51 23.48 -2.33
N ARG A 107 -3.67 23.66 -1.02
CA ARG A 107 -3.24 24.86 -0.28
C ARG A 107 -1.73 25.09 -0.31
N VAL A 108 -0.94 24.02 -0.18
CA VAL A 108 0.53 24.09 -0.13
C VAL A 108 1.13 24.30 -1.51
N LEU A 109 0.57 23.68 -2.55
CA LEU A 109 1.06 23.74 -3.92
C LEU A 109 0.58 24.96 -4.70
N SER A 110 -0.52 25.59 -4.29
CA SER A 110 -1.04 26.83 -4.90
C SER A 110 -0.32 28.11 -4.43
N ARG A 111 0.78 27.98 -3.67
CA ARG A 111 1.63 29.09 -3.21
C ARG A 111 2.86 29.22 -4.09
#